data_AF-A0A2V8UB34-F1
#
_entry.id   AF-A0A2V8UB34-F1
#
_cell.length_a   1.000
_cell.length_b   1.000
_cell.length_c   1.000
_cell.angle_alpha   90.00
_cell.angle_beta   90.00
_cell.angle_gamma   90.00
#
_symmetry.space_group_name_H-M   'P 1'
#
loop_
_entity.id
_entity.type
_entity.pdbx_description
1 polymer ?
#
loop_
_entity_poly.entity_id
_entity_poly.type
_entity_poly.pdbx_seq_one_letter_code
_entity_poly.pdbx_strand_id
1 'polypeptide(L)'
;AVTDDERAPWVAVINSSMANRYFSRENPVGQQLFVSFTDTGGRRVAEDRPREIVGVVGDVRQFGAAQPAPAMIYVPERQHIRDYPGGASSTHLAGMLVVRTSGNPLVLSDIVCVQSHCWNRSHAGGFRRSDHGAT
;
A
#
# COMPACT_ATOMS: atom_id res chain seq x y z
N ALA A 1 -13.26 19.74 -6.29
CA ALA A 1 -12.61 19.04 -5.15
C ALA A 1 -11.36 18.38 -5.69
N VAL A 2 -10.23 18.43 -4.97
CA VAL A 2 -9.03 17.67 -5.32
C VAL A 2 -9.31 16.20 -4.98
N THR A 3 -9.22 15.30 -5.95
CA THR A 3 -9.38 13.86 -5.77
C THR A 3 -8.02 13.19 -5.70
N ASP A 4 -7.84 12.30 -4.72
CA ASP A 4 -6.70 11.39 -4.64
C ASP A 4 -7.00 10.15 -5.49
N ASP A 5 -6.69 10.26 -6.78
CA ASP A 5 -6.83 9.19 -7.76
C ASP A 5 -5.50 8.95 -8.51
N GLU A 6 -5.48 7.97 -9.40
CA GLU A 6 -4.30 7.61 -10.22
C GLU A 6 -3.75 8.75 -11.10
N ARG A 7 -4.54 9.81 -11.31
CA ARG A 7 -4.17 11.02 -12.07
C ARG A 7 -3.71 12.17 -11.18
N ALA A 8 -3.88 12.05 -9.86
CA ALA A 8 -3.38 13.03 -8.90
C ALA A 8 -1.84 13.11 -8.95
N PRO A 9 -1.25 14.22 -8.45
CA PRO A 9 0.20 14.31 -8.26
C PRO A 9 0.73 13.09 -7.53
N TRP A 10 1.89 12.62 -7.97
CA TRP A 10 2.54 11.48 -7.36
C TRP A 10 3.21 11.92 -6.08
N VAL A 11 2.77 11.33 -4.96
CA VAL A 11 3.23 11.69 -3.63
C VAL A 11 3.83 10.49 -2.91
N ALA A 12 4.66 10.80 -1.93
CA ALA A 12 5.28 9.83 -1.05
C ALA A 12 5.29 10.34 0.39
N VAL A 13 5.20 9.40 1.33
CA VAL A 13 5.50 9.61 2.74
C VAL A 13 6.73 8.76 3.06
N ILE A 14 7.71 9.32 3.78
CA ILE A 14 8.90 8.57 4.19
C ILE A 14 8.93 8.34 5.70
N ASN A 15 9.68 7.37 6.19
CA ASN A 15 9.91 7.22 7.62
C ASN A 15 11.10 8.05 8.13
N SER A 16 11.20 8.16 9.46
CA SER A 16 12.28 8.90 10.13
C SER A 16 13.67 8.34 9.80
N SER A 17 13.81 7.02 9.67
CA SER A 17 15.07 6.40 9.27
C SER A 17 15.51 6.80 7.85
N MET A 18 14.57 6.95 6.90
CA MET A 18 14.88 7.45 5.55
C MET A 18 15.22 8.94 5.57
N ALA A 19 14.45 9.76 6.30
CA ALA A 19 14.70 11.19 6.45
C ALA A 19 16.10 11.43 7.04
N ASN A 20 16.45 10.74 8.13
CA ASN A 20 17.76 10.89 8.77
C ASN A 20 18.91 10.42 7.87
N ARG A 21 18.71 9.36 7.08
CA ARG A 21 19.78 8.81 6.24
C ARG A 21 20.10 9.70 5.04
N TYR A 22 19.08 10.22 4.36
CA TYR A 22 19.25 10.90 3.07
C TYR A 22 19.02 12.42 3.13
N PHE A 23 18.35 12.91 4.16
CA PHE A 23 17.98 14.32 4.32
C PHE A 23 18.45 14.89 5.67
N SER A 24 19.51 14.34 6.26
CA SER A 24 20.00 14.71 7.62
C SER A 24 20.17 16.21 7.91
N ARG A 25 20.29 17.05 6.89
CA ARG A 25 20.53 18.50 7.00
C ARG A 25 19.43 19.35 6.37
N GLU A 26 18.39 18.74 5.84
CA GLU A 26 17.37 19.41 5.03
C GLU A 26 15.98 18.92 5.40
N ASN A 27 14.97 19.77 5.20
CA ASN A 27 13.60 19.32 5.31
C ASN A 27 13.27 18.45 4.08
N PRO A 28 12.92 17.16 4.26
CA PRO A 28 12.55 16.30 3.14
C PRO A 28 11.21 16.69 2.51
N VAL A 29 10.30 17.33 3.26
CA VAL A 29 8.97 17.67 2.75
C VAL A 29 9.08 18.72 1.63
N GLY A 30 8.40 18.46 0.51
CA GLY A 30 8.46 19.24 -0.73
C GLY A 30 9.58 18.82 -1.69
N GLN A 31 10.47 17.91 -1.28
CA GLN A 31 11.50 17.39 -2.18
C GLN A 31 10.98 16.28 -3.09
N GLN A 32 11.69 16.05 -4.20
CA GLN A 32 11.32 15.08 -5.23
C GLN A 32 12.13 13.78 -5.07
N LEU A 33 11.44 12.64 -5.15
CA LEU A 33 12.03 11.30 -5.15
C LEU A 33 11.92 10.67 -6.54
N PHE A 34 13.06 10.16 -7.04
CA PHE A 34 13.11 9.33 -8.25
C PHE A 34 13.26 7.87 -7.84
N VAL A 35 12.18 7.11 -7.93
CA VAL A 35 12.13 5.71 -7.47
C VAL A 35 12.45 4.77 -8.64
N SER A 36 13.19 3.71 -8.34
CA SER A 36 13.52 2.68 -9.32
C SER A 36 13.79 1.34 -8.65
N PHE A 37 13.27 0.30 -9.27
CA PHE A 37 13.28 -1.08 -8.80
C PHE A 37 14.29 -1.88 -9.61
N THR A 38 14.96 -2.83 -8.98
CA THR A 38 15.90 -3.73 -9.66
C THR A 38 15.50 -5.16 -9.34
N ASP A 39 15.32 -6.00 -10.36
CA ASP A 39 15.05 -7.43 -10.12
C ASP A 39 16.31 -8.24 -9.83
N THR A 40 16.10 -9.53 -9.51
CA THR A 40 17.16 -10.50 -9.24
C THR A 40 18.08 -10.73 -10.44
N GLY A 41 17.63 -10.42 -11.66
CA GLY A 41 18.43 -10.48 -12.88
C GLY A 41 19.21 -9.18 -13.16
N GLY A 42 19.11 -8.17 -12.30
CA GLY A 42 19.79 -6.89 -12.46
C GLY A 42 19.08 -5.91 -13.40
N ARG A 43 17.89 -6.24 -13.91
CA ARG A 43 17.11 -5.32 -14.75
C ARG A 43 16.52 -4.22 -13.87
N ARG A 44 16.81 -2.98 -14.22
CA ARG A 44 16.30 -1.79 -13.53
C ARG A 44 15.09 -1.21 -14.25
N VAL A 45 14.05 -0.91 -13.49
CA VAL A 45 12.84 -0.21 -13.95
C VAL A 45 12.69 1.04 -13.10
N ALA A 46 12.73 2.21 -13.74
CA ALA A 46 12.46 3.47 -13.08
C ALA A 46 10.97 3.83 -13.22
N GLU A 47 10.44 4.52 -12.22
CA GLU A 47 9.16 5.20 -12.36
C GLU A 47 9.28 6.29 -13.44
N ASP A 48 8.17 6.58 -14.11
CA ASP A 48 8.11 7.51 -15.24
C ASP A 48 8.07 8.99 -14.81
N ARG A 49 7.78 9.25 -13.53
CA ARG A 49 7.69 10.57 -12.93
C ARG A 49 8.18 10.56 -11.48
N PRO A 50 8.70 11.68 -10.97
CA PRO A 50 9.11 11.78 -9.58
C PRO A 50 7.90 11.86 -8.63
N ARG A 51 8.15 11.59 -7.35
CA ARG A 51 7.18 11.73 -6.26
C ARG A 51 7.56 12.88 -5.35
N GLU A 52 6.60 13.73 -4.99
CA GLU A 52 6.81 14.74 -3.95
C GLU A 52 6.67 14.11 -2.56
N ILE A 53 7.63 14.38 -1.68
CA ILE A 53 7.53 13.98 -0.28
C ILE A 53 6.56 14.93 0.42
N VAL A 54 5.41 14.44 0.85
CA VAL A 54 4.38 15.26 1.52
C VAL A 54 4.38 15.11 3.04
N GLY A 55 5.19 14.19 3.57
CA GLY A 55 5.27 14.00 5.02
C GLY A 55 6.33 12.99 5.45
N VAL A 56 6.59 13.02 6.77
CA VAL A 56 7.45 12.07 7.47
C VAL A 56 6.66 11.41 8.58
N VAL A 57 6.75 10.09 8.67
CA VAL A 57 6.13 9.29 9.75
C VAL A 57 7.19 8.63 10.63
N GLY A 58 6.75 8.13 11.79
CA GLY A 58 7.60 7.35 12.67
C GLY A 58 8.02 6.01 12.05
N ASP A 59 9.10 5.45 12.58
CA ASP A 59 9.66 4.19 12.11
C ASP A 59 8.78 2.97 12.44
N VAL A 60 8.58 2.09 11.45
CA VAL A 60 7.91 0.80 11.62
C VAL A 60 8.94 -0.33 11.53
N ARG A 61 8.98 -1.19 12.55
CA ARG A 61 9.90 -2.34 12.62
C ARG A 61 9.30 -3.58 11.97
N GLN A 62 9.13 -3.53 10.64
CA GLN A 62 8.42 -4.59 9.89
C GLN A 62 9.13 -5.96 9.89
N PHE A 63 10.45 -5.99 10.06
CA PHE A 63 11.24 -7.24 10.04
C PHE A 63 11.51 -7.82 11.44
N GLY A 64 10.93 -7.22 12.49
CA GLY A 64 11.03 -7.70 13.86
C GLY A 64 11.38 -6.59 14.84
N ALA A 65 10.86 -6.69 16.06
CA ALA A 65 10.98 -5.63 17.08
C ALA A 65 12.42 -5.30 17.49
N ALA A 66 13.33 -6.27 17.39
CA ALA A 66 14.75 -6.12 17.72
C ALA A 66 15.60 -5.59 16.55
N GLN A 67 15.05 -5.52 15.34
CA GLN A 67 15.78 -5.04 14.17
C GLN A 67 15.64 -3.52 14.02
N PRO A 68 16.68 -2.85 13.49
CA PRO A 68 16.56 -1.44 13.13
C PRO A 68 15.48 -1.28 12.05
N ALA A 69 14.74 -0.16 12.10
CA ALA A 69 13.78 0.13 11.06
C ALA A 69 14.51 0.39 9.73
N PRO A 70 14.09 -0.24 8.63
CA PRO A 70 14.62 0.08 7.31
C PRO A 70 14.23 1.49 6.89
N ALA A 71 14.99 2.10 5.97
CA ALA A 71 14.51 3.30 5.27
C ALA A 71 13.33 2.89 4.37
N MET A 72 12.18 3.55 4.53
CA MET A 72 10.93 3.18 3.87
C MET A 72 10.30 4.39 3.16
N ILE A 73 9.70 4.09 2.00
CA ILE A 73 8.82 4.97 1.25
C ILE A 73 7.42 4.32 1.24
N TYR A 74 6.40 5.11 1.57
CA TYR A 74 4.99 4.75 1.47
C TYR A 74 4.36 5.58 0.34
N VAL A 75 3.64 4.91 -0.55
CA VAL A 75 3.00 5.54 -1.72
C VAL A 75 1.52 5.16 -1.80
N PRO A 76 0.67 5.99 -2.42
CA PRO A 76 -0.72 5.62 -2.65
C PRO A 76 -0.83 4.37 -3.53
N GLU A 77 -1.69 3.43 -3.14
CA GLU A 77 -1.81 2.12 -3.80
C GLU A 77 -2.17 2.25 -5.29
N ARG A 78 -3.07 3.18 -5.62
CA ARG A 78 -3.50 3.45 -7.00
C ARG A 78 -2.42 4.09 -7.88
N GLN A 79 -1.30 4.50 -7.29
CA GLN A 79 -0.18 5.14 -7.97
C GLN A 79 1.04 4.22 -8.11
N HIS A 80 0.87 2.90 -7.95
CA HIS A 80 1.93 1.93 -8.23
C HIS A 80 2.19 1.75 -9.72
N ILE A 81 3.44 1.44 -10.07
CA ILE A 81 3.79 1.03 -11.45
C ILE A 81 3.08 -0.27 -11.81
N ARG A 82 2.63 -0.37 -13.07
CA ARG A 82 1.92 -1.56 -13.56
C ARG A 82 2.80 -2.80 -13.67
N ASP A 83 4.10 -2.62 -13.89
CA ASP A 83 5.02 -3.71 -14.19
C ASP A 83 6.19 -3.72 -13.20
N TYR A 84 6.10 -4.60 -12.19
CA TYR A 84 7.15 -4.78 -11.20
C TYR A 84 8.21 -5.76 -11.71
N PRO A 85 9.49 -5.36 -11.74
CA PRO A 85 10.53 -6.27 -12.18
C PRO A 85 10.68 -7.46 -11.20
N GLY A 86 10.94 -8.66 -11.74
CA GLY A 86 11.24 -9.86 -10.95
C GLY A 86 10.03 -10.64 -10.41
N GLY A 87 8.82 -10.45 -10.97
CA GLY A 87 7.62 -11.16 -10.50
C GLY A 87 7.10 -10.66 -9.14
N ALA A 88 7.60 -9.51 -8.69
CA ALA A 88 7.30 -8.94 -7.37
C ALA A 88 5.97 -8.17 -7.30
N SER A 89 5.12 -8.26 -8.34
CA SER A 89 3.80 -7.63 -8.36
C SER A 89 2.94 -8.08 -7.18
N SER A 90 2.97 -9.38 -6.82
CA SER A 90 2.25 -9.89 -5.64
C SER A 90 2.80 -9.32 -4.33
N THR A 91 4.11 -9.13 -4.21
CA THR A 91 4.78 -8.61 -3.00
C THR A 91 4.50 -7.11 -2.79
N HIS A 92 4.39 -6.33 -3.86
CA HIS A 92 4.12 -4.88 -3.77
C HIS A 92 2.63 -4.55 -3.67
N LEU A 93 1.75 -5.48 -4.05
CA LEU A 93 0.30 -5.35 -3.92
C LEU A 93 -0.26 -6.04 -2.66
N ALA A 94 0.58 -6.74 -1.90
CA ALA A 94 0.19 -7.36 -0.64
C ALA A 94 0.03 -6.30 0.47
N GLY A 95 -1.22 -5.89 0.74
CA GLY A 95 -1.56 -5.06 1.88
C GLY A 95 -1.70 -5.87 3.17
N MET A 96 -1.08 -5.43 4.27
CA MET A 96 -1.30 -5.98 5.62
C MET A 96 -1.90 -4.90 6.51
N LEU A 97 -3.11 -5.13 7.01
CA LEU A 97 -3.74 -4.27 8.01
C LEU A 97 -3.63 -4.93 9.39
N VAL A 98 -2.92 -4.28 10.31
CA VAL A 98 -2.82 -4.72 11.70
C VAL A 98 -3.69 -3.80 12.55
N VAL A 99 -4.74 -4.36 13.13
CA VAL A 99 -5.64 -3.64 14.04
C VAL A 99 -5.30 -4.03 15.47
N ARG A 100 -4.97 -3.04 16.31
CA ARG A 100 -4.85 -3.24 17.76
C ARG A 100 -6.15 -2.85 18.43
N THR A 101 -6.75 -3.80 19.14
CA THR A 101 -8.00 -3.60 19.87
C THR A 101 -7.77 -3.81 21.35
N SER A 102 -8.49 -3.06 22.20
CA SER A 102 -8.48 -3.26 23.66
C SER A 102 -9.45 -4.35 24.13
N GLY A 103 -10.28 -4.89 23.23
CA GLY A 103 -11.24 -5.98 23.46
C GLY A 103 -11.18 -7.06 22.36
N ASN A 104 -12.14 -8.00 22.36
CA ASN A 104 -12.15 -9.15 21.44
C ASN A 104 -12.12 -8.70 19.96
N PRO A 105 -11.03 -8.96 19.22
CA PRO A 105 -10.84 -8.47 17.86
C PRO A 105 -11.83 -9.06 16.85
N LEU A 106 -12.40 -10.24 17.12
CA LEU A 106 -13.36 -10.90 16.23
C LEU A 106 -14.73 -10.21 16.20
N VAL A 107 -15.01 -9.30 17.14
CA VAL A 107 -16.25 -8.51 17.15
C VAL A 107 -16.15 -7.30 16.22
N LEU A 108 -14.93 -6.95 15.78
CA LEU A 108 -14.65 -5.81 14.89
C LEU A 108 -14.41 -6.23 13.43
N SER A 109 -14.40 -7.54 13.13
CA SER A 109 -14.19 -8.04 11.76
C SER A 109 -15.26 -7.56 10.78
N ASP A 110 -16.49 -7.34 11.26
CA ASP A 110 -17.60 -6.88 10.44
C ASP A 110 -17.54 -5.39 10.08
N ILE A 111 -16.66 -4.62 10.74
CA ILE A 111 -16.52 -3.17 10.56
C ILE A 111 -15.32 -2.82 9.67
N VAL A 112 -14.36 -3.73 9.52
CA VAL A 112 -13.16 -3.50 8.70
C VAL A 112 -13.44 -3.80 7.23
N CYS A 113 -13.89 -2.79 6.49
CA CYS A 113 -13.92 -2.83 5.04
C CYS A 113 -12.56 -2.41 4.49
N VAL A 114 -11.72 -3.36 4.09
CA VAL A 114 -10.53 -3.07 3.27
C VAL A 114 -11.05 -2.78 1.86
N GLN A 115 -11.14 -1.49 1.54
CA GLN A 115 -11.73 -0.99 0.30
C GLN A 115 -10.74 -1.12 -0.87
N SER A 116 -10.29 -2.33 -1.19
CA SER A 116 -9.45 -2.55 -2.38
C SER A 116 -10.26 -2.92 -3.63
N HIS A 117 -11.46 -3.50 -3.50
CA HIS A 117 -12.33 -3.79 -4.65
C HIS A 117 -13.81 -3.67 -4.23
N CYS A 118 -14.38 -2.46 -4.26
CA CYS A 118 -15.84 -2.34 -4.28
C CYS A 118 -16.34 -2.75 -5.67
N TRP A 119 -16.46 -4.05 -5.91
CA TRP A 119 -17.30 -4.56 -7.01
C TRP A 119 -18.76 -4.25 -6.65
N ASN A 120 -19.40 -3.46 -7.52
CA ASN A 120 -20.80 -3.08 -7.48
C ASN A 120 -21.75 -4.30 -7.36
N ARG A 121 -22.42 -4.43 -6.21
CA ARG A 121 -23.58 -5.33 -6.02
C ARG A 121 -24.80 -4.70 -6.71
N SER A 122 -24.97 -4.91 -8.00
CA SER A 122 -26.27 -4.61 -8.67
C SER A 122 -26.67 -5.57 -9.79
N HIS A 123 -26.03 -6.73 -9.94
CA HIS A 123 -26.58 -7.82 -10.75
C HIS A 123 -26.96 -9.01 -9.86
N ALA A 124 -28.12 -8.90 -9.21
CA ALA A 124 -28.79 -10.02 -8.60
C ALA A 124 -29.36 -10.95 -9.69
N GLY A 125 -28.56 -11.91 -10.13
CA GLY A 125 -29.04 -13.08 -10.86
C GLY A 125 -29.62 -14.07 -9.86
N GLY A 126 -30.96 -14.14 -9.80
CA GLY A 126 -31.69 -15.02 -8.89
C GLY A 126 -31.40 -16.50 -9.15
N PHE A 127 -31.18 -17.27 -8.09
CA PHE A 127 -31.14 -18.72 -8.11
C PHE A 127 -32.24 -19.25 -7.18
N ARG A 128 -33.28 -19.88 -7.75
CA ARG A 128 -34.32 -20.59 -6.99
C ARG A 128 -33.83 -21.99 -6.66
N ARG A 129 -33.97 -22.39 -5.39
CA ARG A 129 -33.89 -23.80 -4.95
C ARG A 129 -35.11 -24.56 -5.47
N SER A 130 -34.89 -25.72 -6.08
CA SER A 130 -35.93 -26.74 -6.27
C SER A 130 -35.75 -27.78 -5.16
N ASP A 131 -36.65 -27.78 -4.20
CA ASP A 131 -36.74 -28.86 -3.21
C ASP A 131 -37.49 -30.04 -3.86
N HIS A 132 -36.89 -31.22 -3.87
CA HIS A 132 -37.61 -32.48 -4.06
C HIS A 132 -37.40 -33.32 -2.81
N GLY A 133 -38.41 -33.25 -1.93
CA GLY A 133 -38.59 -34.18 -0.83
C GLY A 133 -39.05 -35.53 -1.37
N ALA A 134 -38.52 -36.58 -0.76
CA ALA A 134 -38.93 -37.95 -0.93
C ALA A 134 -40.41 -38.16 -0.59
N THR A 135 -41.14 -38.86 -1.45
CA THR A 135 -41.95 -40.06 -1.15
C THR A 135 -42.32 -40.75 -2.46
#